data_AF-A0A3S0WKM6-F1
#
_entry.id   AF-A0A3S0WKM6-F1
#
_cell.length_a   1.000
_cell.length_b   1.000
_cell.length_c   1.000
_cell.angle_alpha   90.00
_cell.angle_beta   90.00
_cell.angle_gamma   90.00
#
_symmetry.space_group_name_H-M   'P 1'
#
loop_
_entity.id
_entity.type
_entity.pdbx_description
1 polymer ?
#
loop_
_entity_poly.entity_id
_entity_poly.type
_entity_poly.pdbx_seq_one_letter_code
_entity_poly.pdbx_strand_id
1 'polypeptide(L)'
;MPHSSEMPSLHFCYPEKLHSKLLHLLETLEQSDDPIKHRSTLGDLVVELTDAGLDSYFLEPLRLAKAGFLVQQTANLGVTSAARIMAPMIRNIIGRLDRNQILSISGYIRHLMH
;
A
#
# COMPACT_ATOMS: atom_id res chain seq x y z
N MET A 1 -2.00 12.45 -33.98
CA MET A 1 -1.78 11.44 -32.92
C MET A 1 -1.76 12.17 -31.60
N PRO A 2 -2.64 11.85 -30.64
CA PRO A 2 -2.74 12.60 -29.39
C PRO A 2 -1.64 12.16 -28.43
N HIS A 3 -0.93 13.12 -27.83
CA HIS A 3 -0.27 12.92 -26.56
C HIS A 3 -1.19 13.53 -25.51
N SER A 4 -1.90 12.69 -24.76
CA SER A 4 -2.50 13.11 -23.50
C SER A 4 -1.33 13.55 -22.62
N SER A 5 -1.13 14.86 -22.49
CA SER A 5 -0.19 15.44 -21.54
C SER A 5 -0.80 15.32 -20.15
N GLU A 6 -0.89 14.10 -19.63
CA GLU A 6 -1.14 13.91 -18.21
C GLU A 6 0.06 14.50 -17.47
N MET A 7 -0.21 15.51 -16.63
CA MET A 7 0.83 16.10 -15.79
C MET A 7 1.51 14.99 -14.99
N PRO A 8 2.84 15.03 -14.80
CA PRO A 8 3.53 14.03 -13.99
C PRO A 8 2.91 14.03 -12.59
N SER A 9 2.28 12.91 -12.23
CA SER A 9 1.74 12.66 -10.91
C SER A 9 2.84 12.04 -10.04
N LEU A 10 2.70 12.18 -8.72
CA LEU A 10 3.63 11.56 -7.78
C LEU A 10 3.31 10.06 -7.73
N HIS A 11 4.22 9.23 -8.23
CA HIS A 11 4.09 7.78 -8.18
C HIS A 11 4.78 7.20 -6.95
N PHE A 12 4.16 6.15 -6.42
CA PHE A 12 4.71 5.31 -5.37
C PHE A 12 5.38 4.09 -6.01
N CYS A 13 6.70 3.94 -5.84
CA CYS A 13 7.46 2.80 -6.34
C CYS A 13 7.56 1.71 -5.27
N TYR A 14 7.14 0.49 -5.60
CA TYR A 14 7.21 -0.65 -4.71
C TYR A 14 7.70 -1.91 -5.42
N PRO A 15 8.19 -2.93 -4.69
CA PRO A 15 8.77 -4.11 -5.31
C PRO A 15 7.79 -4.81 -6.25
N GLU A 16 8.28 -5.26 -7.41
CA GLU A 16 7.54 -6.09 -8.39
C GLU A 16 6.74 -7.22 -7.74
N LYS A 17 7.33 -7.90 -6.74
CA LYS A 17 6.65 -8.96 -5.99
C LYS A 17 5.38 -8.48 -5.28
N LEU A 18 5.41 -7.27 -4.70
CA LEU A 18 4.25 -6.68 -4.04
C LEU A 18 3.22 -6.22 -5.08
N HIS A 19 3.65 -5.76 -6.25
CA HIS A 19 2.79 -5.47 -7.39
C HIS A 19 2.03 -6.71 -7.88
N SER A 20 2.72 -7.81 -8.15
CA SER A 20 2.08 -9.06 -8.56
C SER A 20 1.12 -9.60 -7.50
N LYS A 21 1.49 -9.49 -6.21
CA LYS A 21 0.62 -9.90 -5.09
C LYS A 21 -0.65 -9.06 -5.04
N LEU A 22 -0.54 -7.75 -5.24
CA LEU A 22 -1.67 -6.84 -5.27
C LEU A 22 -2.61 -7.14 -6.43
N LEU A 23 -2.09 -7.23 -7.66
CA LEU A 23 -2.89 -7.57 -8.84
C LEU A 23 -3.66 -8.88 -8.64
N HIS A 24 -2.96 -9.93 -8.21
CA HIS A 24 -3.56 -11.24 -7.99
C HIS A 24 -4.69 -11.21 -6.95
N LEU A 25 -4.49 -10.48 -5.84
CA LEU A 25 -5.53 -10.35 -4.83
C LEU A 25 -6.73 -9.56 -5.33
N LEU A 26 -6.52 -8.46 -6.06
CA LEU A 26 -7.61 -7.66 -6.63
C LEU A 26 -8.44 -8.49 -7.62
N GLU A 27 -7.79 -9.23 -8.51
CA GLU A 27 -8.47 -10.16 -9.43
C GLU A 27 -9.28 -11.21 -8.66
N THR A 28 -8.70 -11.79 -7.62
CA THR A 28 -9.38 -12.78 -6.76
C THR A 28 -10.62 -12.17 -6.09
N LEU A 29 -10.49 -10.97 -5.54
CA LEU A 29 -11.59 -10.28 -4.84
C LEU A 29 -12.75 -9.91 -5.77
N GLU A 30 -12.44 -9.48 -6.98
CA GLU A 30 -13.43 -9.07 -7.98
C GLU A 30 -14.17 -10.26 -8.60
N GLN A 31 -13.51 -11.42 -8.73
CA GLN A 31 -14.09 -12.63 -9.33
C GLN A 31 -14.68 -13.59 -8.29
N SER A 32 -14.42 -13.38 -6.99
CA SER A 32 -14.87 -14.28 -5.93
C SER A 32 -16.37 -14.13 -5.64
N ASP A 33 -17.05 -15.28 -5.51
CA ASP A 33 -18.44 -15.34 -5.00
C ASP A 33 -18.54 -14.81 -3.56
N ASP A 34 -17.50 -15.06 -2.75
CA ASP A 34 -17.43 -14.66 -1.34
C ASP A 34 -16.12 -13.93 -0.99
N PRO A 35 -15.98 -12.64 -1.36
CA PRO A 35 -14.75 -11.87 -1.13
C PRO A 35 -14.45 -11.64 0.36
N ILE A 36 -15.41 -11.91 1.26
CA ILE A 36 -15.23 -11.80 2.71
C ILE A 36 -14.12 -12.74 3.21
N LYS A 37 -13.95 -13.90 2.56
CA LYS A 37 -12.89 -14.87 2.90
C LYS A 37 -11.48 -14.31 2.73
N HIS A 38 -11.32 -13.24 1.95
CA HIS A 38 -10.02 -12.65 1.62
C HIS A 38 -9.72 -11.36 2.39
N ARG A 39 -10.57 -10.93 3.33
CA ARG A 39 -10.38 -9.69 4.12
C ARG A 39 -9.05 -9.67 4.86
N SER A 40 -8.65 -10.80 5.47
CA SER A 40 -7.37 -10.87 6.19
C SER A 40 -6.21 -10.60 5.25
N THR A 41 -6.20 -11.24 4.08
CA THR A 41 -5.18 -11.08 3.06
C THR A 41 -5.14 -9.65 2.53
N LEU A 42 -6.31 -9.01 2.34
CA LEU A 42 -6.39 -7.61 1.95
C LEU A 42 -5.83 -6.69 3.05
N GLY A 43 -6.13 -6.99 4.31
CA GLY A 43 -5.57 -6.28 5.46
C GLY A 43 -4.05 -6.33 5.48
N ASP A 44 -3.48 -7.53 5.34
CA ASP A 44 -2.02 -7.72 5.27
C ASP A 44 -1.40 -6.98 4.09
N LEU A 45 -2.04 -7.03 2.92
CA LEU A 45 -1.56 -6.35 1.73
C LEU A 45 -1.55 -4.83 1.90
N VAL A 46 -2.58 -4.24 2.50
CA VAL A 46 -2.63 -2.79 2.77
C VAL A 46 -1.55 -2.38 3.77
N VAL A 47 -1.21 -3.25 4.74
CA VAL A 47 -0.04 -3.03 5.62
C VAL A 47 1.26 -3.00 4.82
N GLU A 48 1.49 -3.98 3.94
CA GLU A 48 2.69 -4.03 3.08
C GLU A 48 2.80 -2.80 2.17
N LEU A 49 1.68 -2.34 1.59
CA LEU A 49 1.64 -1.12 0.77
C LEU A 49 1.93 0.13 1.60
N THR A 50 1.44 0.21 2.83
CA THR A 50 1.69 1.33 3.74
C THR A 50 3.17 1.42 4.10
N ASP A 51 3.78 0.28 4.46
CA ASP A 51 5.21 0.21 4.81
C ASP A 51 6.10 0.61 3.63
N ALA A 52 5.79 0.09 2.45
CA ALA A 52 6.51 0.47 1.24
C ALA A 52 6.31 1.96 0.91
N GLY A 53 5.10 2.52 1.10
CA GLY A 53 4.84 3.95 0.88
C GLY A 53 5.67 4.86 1.79
N LEU A 54 5.83 4.48 3.07
CA LEU A 54 6.71 5.19 4.00
C LEU A 54 8.18 5.08 3.59
N ASP A 55 8.61 3.95 3.03
CA ASP A 55 9.96 3.82 2.50
C ASP A 55 10.17 4.77 1.31
N SER A 56 9.31 4.73 0.28
CA SER A 56 9.45 5.53 -0.93
C SER A 56 9.36 7.04 -0.70
N TYR A 57 8.47 7.48 0.18
CA TYR A 57 8.22 8.91 0.38
C TYR A 57 9.03 9.54 1.51
N PHE A 58 9.63 8.74 2.39
CA PHE A 58 10.37 9.28 3.53
C PHE A 58 11.77 8.69 3.68
N LEU A 59 11.92 7.37 3.78
CA LEU A 59 13.22 6.78 4.06
C LEU A 59 14.17 6.83 2.85
N GLU A 60 13.69 6.52 1.65
CA GLU A 60 14.47 6.58 0.42
C GLU A 60 14.94 8.01 0.11
N PRO A 61 14.11 9.06 0.20
CA PRO A 61 14.57 10.45 0.10
C PRO A 61 15.69 10.81 1.08
N LEU A 62 15.64 10.30 2.32
CA LEU A 62 16.73 10.51 3.29
C LEU A 62 18.03 9.79 2.89
N ARG A 63 17.94 8.62 2.26
CA ARG A 63 19.09 7.91 1.69
C ARG A 63 19.68 8.68 0.51
N LEU A 64 18.83 9.15 -0.40
CA LEU A 64 19.22 9.96 -1.57
C LEU A 64 19.87 11.28 -1.16
N ALA A 65 19.33 11.95 -0.13
CA ALA A 65 19.88 13.17 0.44
C ALA A 65 21.18 12.95 1.25
N LYS A 66 21.63 11.69 1.42
CA LYS A 66 22.77 11.32 2.28
C LYS A 66 22.64 11.90 3.69
N ALA A 67 21.43 11.87 4.23
CA ALA A 67 21.17 12.32 5.60
C ALA A 67 22.09 11.56 6.57
N GLY A 68 22.59 12.27 7.59
CA GLY A 68 23.52 11.68 8.56
C GLY A 68 22.94 10.44 9.25
N PHE A 69 23.83 9.54 9.67
CA PHE A 69 23.46 8.25 10.28
C PHE A 69 22.41 8.39 11.40
N LEU A 70 22.60 9.35 12.31
CA LEU A 70 21.67 9.58 13.42
C LEU A 70 20.25 9.95 12.93
N VAL A 71 20.15 10.80 11.91
CA VAL A 71 18.86 11.20 11.31
C VAL A 71 18.16 10.00 10.69
N GLN A 72 18.90 9.18 9.93
CA GLN A 72 18.34 7.96 9.33
C GLN A 72 17.87 6.97 10.41
N GLN A 73 18.62 6.80 11.50
CA GLN A 73 18.23 5.93 12.61
C GLN A 73 16.96 6.44 13.31
N THR A 74 16.86 7.74 13.57
CA THR A 74 15.65 8.34 14.13
C THR A 74 14.45 8.15 13.21
N ALA A 75 14.62 8.36 11.91
CA ALA A 75 13.56 8.15 10.91
C ALA A 75 13.10 6.68 10.87
N ASN A 76 14.04 5.73 10.81
CA ASN A 76 13.73 4.29 10.83
C ASN A 76 12.96 3.88 12.09
N LEU A 77 13.36 4.39 13.26
CA LEU A 77 12.66 4.12 14.53
C LEU A 77 11.25 4.71 14.54
N GLY A 78 11.08 5.93 14.00
CA GLY A 78 9.79 6.57 13.85
C GLY A 78 8.85 5.78 12.95
N VAL A 79 9.32 5.41 11.76
CA VAL A 79 8.57 4.59 10.78
C VAL A 79 8.20 3.23 11.39
N THR A 80 9.13 2.54 12.04
CA THR A 80 8.86 1.24 12.67
C THR A 80 7.81 1.36 13.78
N SER A 81 7.86 2.43 14.58
CA SER A 81 6.86 2.69 15.61
C SER A 81 5.48 2.98 15.01
N ALA A 82 5.43 3.78 13.96
CA ALA A 82 4.18 4.08 13.25
C ALA A 82 3.59 2.81 12.62
N ALA A 83 4.39 2.00 11.92
CA ALA A 83 3.97 0.73 11.32
C ALA A 83 3.39 -0.23 12.38
N ARG A 84 4.03 -0.32 13.55
CA ARG A 84 3.55 -1.17 14.66
C ARG A 84 2.17 -0.77 15.18
N ILE A 85 1.85 0.53 15.18
CA ILE A 85 0.54 1.05 15.60
C ILE A 85 -0.49 0.89 14.48
N MET A 86 -0.11 1.22 13.24
CA MET A 86 -1.02 1.20 12.10
C MET A 86 -1.41 -0.21 11.67
N ALA A 87 -0.48 -1.17 11.69
CA ALA A 87 -0.73 -2.51 11.19
C ALA A 87 -1.91 -3.25 11.85
N PRO A 88 -2.04 -3.32 13.19
CA PRO A 88 -3.21 -3.92 13.83
C PRO A 88 -4.49 -3.11 13.58
N MET A 89 -4.40 -1.78 13.51
CA MET A 89 -5.55 -0.91 13.20
C MET A 89 -6.09 -1.20 11.79
N ILE A 90 -5.21 -1.22 10.78
CA ILE A 90 -5.54 -1.53 9.38
C ILE A 90 -6.23 -2.89 9.29
N ARG A 91 -5.61 -3.94 9.88
CA ARG A 91 -6.17 -5.30 9.88
C ARG A 91 -7.54 -5.37 10.55
N ASN A 92 -7.72 -4.69 11.69
CA ASN A 92 -8.98 -4.70 12.42
C ASN A 92 -10.11 -4.01 11.64
N ILE A 93 -9.81 -2.88 10.98
CA ILE A 93 -10.80 -2.17 10.15
C ILE A 93 -11.15 -3.01 8.93
N ILE A 94 -10.16 -3.46 8.16
CA ILE A 94 -10.38 -4.23 6.93
C ILE A 94 -11.06 -5.57 7.22
N GLY A 95 -10.71 -6.23 8.33
CA GLY A 95 -11.32 -7.49 8.77
C GLY A 95 -12.83 -7.42 9.00
N ARG A 96 -13.38 -6.21 9.22
CA ARG A 96 -14.81 -5.98 9.50
C ARG A 96 -15.62 -5.52 8.28
N LEU A 97 -14.98 -5.22 7.15
CA LEU A 97 -15.64 -4.64 5.98
C LEU A 97 -16.59 -5.61 5.29
N ASP A 98 -17.84 -5.24 5.03
CA ASP A 98 -18.76 -6.08 4.28
C ASP A 98 -18.35 -6.30 2.81
N ARG A 99 -19.10 -7.17 2.10
CA ARG A 99 -18.84 -7.51 0.69
C ARG A 99 -18.70 -6.27 -0.21
N ASN A 100 -19.61 -5.31 -0.08
CA ASN A 100 -19.64 -4.13 -0.94
C ASN A 100 -18.49 -3.19 -0.61
N GLN A 101 -18.15 -3.07 0.67
CA GLN A 101 -17.02 -2.27 1.13
C GLN A 101 -15.68 -2.83 0.62
N ILE A 102 -15.48 -4.15 0.65
CA ILE A 102 -14.28 -4.79 0.10
C ILE A 102 -14.11 -4.49 -1.38
N LEU A 103 -15.18 -4.66 -2.17
CA LEU A 103 -15.15 -4.40 -3.61
C LEU A 103 -14.89 -2.91 -3.90
N SER A 104 -15.47 -2.02 -3.09
CA SER A 104 -15.26 -0.57 -3.22
C SER A 104 -13.79 -0.18 -2.99
N ILE A 105 -13.16 -0.71 -1.93
CA ILE A 105 -11.73 -0.41 -1.67
C ILE A 105 -10.81 -1.08 -2.70
N SER A 106 -11.19 -2.27 -3.21
CA SER A 106 -10.43 -2.96 -4.26
C SER A 106 -10.43 -2.15 -5.55
N GLY A 107 -11.60 -1.65 -5.95
CA GLY A 107 -11.73 -0.75 -7.10
C GLY A 107 -10.95 0.55 -6.93
N TYR A 108 -10.96 1.14 -5.73
CA TYR A 108 -10.15 2.32 -5.43
C TYR A 108 -8.64 2.03 -5.56
N ILE A 109 -8.15 0.93 -4.99
CA ILE A 109 -6.72 0.56 -5.10
C ILE A 109 -6.34 0.31 -6.56
N ARG A 110 -7.19 -0.38 -7.34
CA ARG A 110 -6.97 -0.58 -8.78
C ARG A 110 -6.87 0.74 -9.53
N HIS A 111 -7.72 1.71 -9.19
CA HIS A 111 -7.67 3.04 -9.80
C HIS A 111 -6.33 3.76 -9.52
N LEU A 112 -5.73 3.59 -8.34
CA LEU A 112 -4.42 4.17 -8.02
C LEU A 112 -3.25 3.57 -8.82
N MET A 113 -3.44 2.43 -9.48
CA MET A 113 -2.41 1.75 -10.28
C MET A 113 -2.35 2.26 -11.73
N HIS A 114 -3.28 3.10 -12.14
CA HIS A 114 -3.39 3.68 -13.48
C HIS A 114 -3.09 5.17 -13.42
#